data_AF-A0AAE1WVS8-F1
#
_entry.id   AF-A0AAE1WVS8-F1
#
_cell.length_a   1.000
_cell.length_b   1.000
_cell.length_c   1.000
_cell.angle_alpha   90.00
_cell.angle_beta   90.00
_cell.angle_gamma   90.00
#
_symmetry.space_group_name_H-M   'P 1'
#
loop_
_entity.id
_entity.type
_entity.pdbx_description
1 polymer ?
#
loop_
_entity_poly.entity_id
_entity_poly.type
_entity_poly.pdbx_seq_one_letter_code
_entity_poly.pdbx_strand_id
1 'polypeptide(L)'
;MPSVGADDGCALLQKVREAIRSVNGEYVAQLRQGDKHLNFLKERMAQANKSELVTFNFTSLCRFPLYGADFGWGKPVWVASAGLSYKNVVTFMDTATGEGIEAWINLRHEDMEKFEADLELQEFLSKANGFHNSDIVP
;
A
#
# COMPACT_ATOMS: atom_id res chain seq x y z
N MET A 1 -10.84 -3.43 21.29
CA MET A 1 -9.42 -3.20 20.98
C MET A 1 -9.00 -1.90 21.65
N PRO A 2 -7.72 -1.72 22.06
CA PRO A 2 -7.29 -0.42 22.55
C PRO A 2 -7.37 0.57 21.39
N SER A 3 -8.02 1.70 21.60
CA SER A 3 -8.00 2.84 20.67
C SER A 3 -6.54 3.25 20.48
N VAL A 4 -6.08 3.33 19.23
CA VAL A 4 -4.77 3.89 18.92
C VAL A 4 -4.78 5.32 19.43
N GLY A 5 -4.01 5.62 20.48
CA GLY A 5 -3.89 6.99 20.96
C GLY A 5 -3.28 7.85 19.85
N ALA A 6 -3.67 9.12 19.74
CA ALA A 6 -3.08 10.06 18.78
C ALA A 6 -1.54 10.12 18.86
N ASP A 7 -0.96 9.73 20.00
CA ASP A 7 0.47 9.60 20.26
C ASP A 7 1.13 8.42 19.51
N ASP A 8 0.44 7.28 19.41
CA ASP A 8 0.94 6.06 18.76
C ASP A 8 1.03 6.22 17.24
N GLY A 9 0.03 6.88 16.63
CA GLY A 9 0.03 7.21 15.20
C GLY A 9 1.16 8.16 14.81
N CYS A 10 1.43 9.18 15.64
CA CYS A 10 2.54 10.10 15.43
C CYS A 10 3.91 9.40 15.51
N ALA A 11 4.09 8.54 16.51
CA ALA A 11 5.32 7.77 16.67
C ALA A 11 5.59 6.83 15.48
N LEU A 12 4.55 6.15 14.98
CA LEU A 12 4.66 5.31 13.79
C LEU A 12 5.02 6.14 12.55
N LEU A 13 4.34 7.26 12.34
CA LEU A 13 4.60 8.15 11.21
C LEU A 13 6.04 8.70 11.23
N GLN A 14 6.56 9.01 12.42
CA GLN A 14 7.94 9.43 12.58
C GLN A 14 8.92 8.33 12.12
N LYS A 15 8.73 7.09 12.57
CA LYS A 15 9.56 5.95 12.14
C LYS A 15 9.52 5.74 10.63
N VAL A 16 8.34 5.84 10.01
CA VAL A 16 8.19 5.72 8.55
C VAL A 16 8.95 6.85 7.83
N ARG A 17 8.82 8.09 8.29
CA ARG A 17 9.52 9.24 7.71
C ARG A 17 11.04 9.11 7.83
N GLU A 18 11.53 8.66 8.97
CA GLU A 18 12.96 8.40 9.20
C GLU A 18 13.48 7.30 8.28
N ALA A 19 12.74 6.19 8.14
CA ALA A 19 13.08 5.11 7.22
C ALA A 19 13.15 5.57 5.77
N ILE A 20 12.18 6.36 5.30
CA ILE A 20 12.20 6.94 3.94
C ILE A 20 13.43 7.85 3.77
N ARG A 21 13.74 8.71 4.75
CA ARG A 21 14.91 9.61 4.70
C ARG A 21 16.24 8.87 4.66
N SER A 22 16.31 7.67 5.25
CA SER A 22 17.51 6.83 5.23
C SER A 22 17.83 6.29 3.83
N VAL A 23 16.87 6.29 2.90
CA VAL A 23 17.07 5.94 1.50
C VAL A 23 17.74 7.12 0.77
N ASN A 24 19.03 7.29 1.04
CA ASN A 24 19.85 8.38 0.51
C ASN A 24 20.82 7.88 -0.60
N GLY A 25 21.69 8.76 -1.09
CA GLY A 25 22.64 8.42 -2.15
C GLY A 25 23.60 7.28 -1.80
N GLU A 26 24.00 7.15 -0.53
CA GLU A 26 24.85 6.06 -0.06
C GLU A 26 24.11 4.72 -0.09
N TYR A 27 22.86 4.71 0.36
CA TYR A 27 21.99 3.53 0.28
C TYR A 27 21.84 3.08 -1.18
N VAL A 28 21.58 4.02 -2.10
CA VAL A 28 21.46 3.73 -3.55
C VAL A 28 22.78 3.23 -4.13
N ALA A 29 23.92 3.79 -3.73
CA ALA A 29 25.23 3.32 -4.17
C ALA A 29 25.50 1.88 -3.71
N GLN A 30 25.12 1.53 -2.48
CA GLN A 30 25.20 0.15 -1.97
C GLN A 30 24.23 -0.79 -2.68
N LEU A 31 23.01 -0.32 -2.99
CA LEU A 31 22.01 -1.10 -3.72
C LEU A 31 22.51 -1.51 -5.11
N ARG A 32 23.23 -0.61 -5.80
CA ARG A 32 23.83 -0.89 -7.12
C ARG A 32 24.90 -1.98 -7.09
N GLN A 33 25.48 -2.27 -5.93
CA GLN A 33 26.47 -3.34 -5.75
C GLN A 33 25.82 -4.73 -5.60
N GLY A 34 24.48 -4.82 -5.69
CA GLY A 34 23.75 -6.03 -6.09
C GLY A 34 23.24 -6.89 -4.94
N ASP A 35 24.09 -7.26 -3.99
CA ASP A 35 23.76 -8.43 -3.16
C ASP A 35 23.12 -8.11 -1.81
N LYS A 36 23.46 -6.96 -1.19
CA LYS A 36 23.04 -6.65 0.18
C LYS A 36 21.52 -6.58 0.32
N HIS A 37 20.86 -5.84 -0.57
CA HIS A 37 19.40 -5.66 -0.51
C HIS A 37 18.65 -6.94 -0.87
N LEU A 38 19.11 -7.68 -1.89
CA LEU A 38 18.51 -8.96 -2.26
C LEU A 38 18.62 -9.99 -1.12
N ASN A 39 19.75 -10.06 -0.43
CA ASN A 39 19.92 -10.94 0.72
C ASN A 39 19.03 -10.52 1.89
N PHE A 40 18.94 -9.23 2.18
CA PHE A 40 17.99 -8.70 3.17
C PHE A 40 16.54 -9.08 2.84
N LEU A 41 16.11 -8.91 1.58
CA LEU A 41 14.77 -9.30 1.14
C LEU A 41 14.54 -10.82 1.28
N LYS A 42 15.53 -11.64 0.88
CA LYS A 42 15.46 -13.10 1.03
C LYS A 42 15.30 -13.53 2.49
N GLU A 43 16.07 -12.95 3.41
CA GLU A 43 15.98 -13.25 4.84
C GLU A 43 14.61 -12.87 5.42
N ARG A 44 14.11 -11.68 5.07
CA ARG A 44 12.77 -11.22 5.50
C ARG A 44 11.66 -12.11 4.97
N MET A 45 11.74 -12.49 3.70
CA MET A 45 10.79 -13.45 3.10
C MET A 45 10.85 -14.81 3.79
N ALA A 46 12.04 -15.30 4.14
CA ALA A 46 12.20 -16.55 4.86
C ALA A 46 11.59 -16.49 6.27
N GLN A 47 11.80 -15.40 7.01
CA GLN A 47 11.18 -15.19 8.33
C GLN A 47 9.66 -15.09 8.24
N ALA A 48 9.14 -14.37 7.24
CA ALA A 48 7.71 -14.25 7.00
C ALA A 48 7.07 -15.61 6.69
N ASN A 49 7.72 -16.44 5.86
CA ASN A 49 7.25 -17.80 5.55
C ASN A 49 7.25 -18.73 6.77
N LYS A 50 8.12 -18.49 7.74
CA LYS A 50 8.13 -19.22 9.02
C LYS A 50 7.14 -18.68 10.05
N SER A 51 6.36 -17.65 9.71
CA SER A 51 5.49 -16.92 10.65
C SER A 51 6.23 -16.28 11.83
N GLU A 52 7.55 -16.09 11.72
CA GLU A 52 8.39 -15.42 12.72
C GLU A 52 8.28 -13.89 12.59
N LEU A 53 7.80 -13.41 11.45
CA LEU A 53 7.62 -12.00 11.15
C LEU A 53 6.29 -11.76 10.43
N VAL A 54 5.42 -10.94 11.00
CA VAL A 54 4.25 -10.41 10.28
C VAL A 54 4.72 -9.24 9.43
N THR A 55 4.70 -9.41 8.11
CA THR A 55 5.06 -8.35 7.17
C THR A 55 3.80 -7.72 6.59
N PHE A 56 3.83 -6.39 6.48
CA PHE A 56 2.79 -5.60 5.84
C PHE A 56 3.47 -4.59 4.90
N ASN A 57 3.19 -4.71 3.61
CA ASN A 57 3.90 -4.01 2.55
C ASN A 57 3.05 -2.86 2.01
N PHE A 58 3.71 -1.75 1.74
CA PHE A 58 3.08 -0.57 1.14
C PHE A 58 3.83 -0.20 -0.13
N THR A 59 3.08 0.12 -1.17
CA THR A 59 3.61 0.72 -2.39
C THR A 59 2.75 1.93 -2.76
N SER A 60 3.35 2.97 -3.30
CA SER A 60 2.64 4.16 -3.75
C SER A 60 2.94 4.40 -5.21
N LEU A 61 1.87 4.40 -6.01
CA LEU A 61 1.85 4.87 -7.39
C LEU A 61 1.29 6.29 -7.49
N CYS A 62 1.08 6.96 -6.36
CA CYS A 62 0.73 8.38 -6.32
C CYS A 62 1.79 9.20 -7.05
N ARG A 63 1.35 10.24 -7.75
CA ARG A 63 2.17 11.11 -8.63
C ARG A 63 2.82 10.40 -9.81
N PHE A 64 2.59 9.10 -10.00
CA PHE A 64 2.92 8.45 -11.25
C PHE A 64 1.87 8.88 -12.29
N PRO A 65 2.25 9.29 -13.52
CA PRO A 65 1.37 9.98 -14.45
C PRO A 65 0.39 9.02 -15.18
N LEU A 66 -0.25 8.12 -14.45
CA LEU A 66 -1.14 7.07 -14.97
C LEU A 66 -2.34 7.67 -15.71
N TYR A 67 -3.07 8.59 -15.08
CA TYR A 67 -4.18 9.32 -15.70
C TYR A 67 -3.73 10.32 -16.78
N GLY A 68 -2.42 10.59 -16.88
CA GLY A 68 -1.83 11.42 -17.93
C GLY A 68 -1.42 10.64 -19.18
N ALA A 69 -1.39 9.31 -19.12
CA ALA A 69 -0.97 8.48 -20.24
C ALA A 69 -1.98 8.60 -21.41
N ASP A 70 -1.49 8.93 -22.59
CA ASP A 70 -2.30 8.97 -23.82
C ASP A 70 -1.51 8.31 -24.95
N PHE A 71 -2.06 7.21 -25.46
CA PHE A 71 -1.44 6.40 -26.52
C PHE A 71 -2.04 6.70 -27.90
N GLY A 72 -2.80 7.79 -28.05
CA GLY A 72 -3.48 8.20 -29.29
C GLY A 72 -4.99 7.95 -29.30
N TRP A 73 -5.55 7.48 -28.18
CA TRP A 73 -6.96 7.10 -28.04
C TRP A 73 -7.64 7.88 -26.91
N GLY A 74 -6.94 8.86 -26.34
CA GLY A 74 -7.37 9.60 -25.15
C GLY A 74 -6.79 9.00 -23.85
N LYS A 75 -7.07 9.70 -22.76
CA LYS A 75 -6.60 9.37 -21.42
C LYS A 75 -7.48 8.30 -20.74
N PRO A 76 -6.95 7.51 -19.80
CA PRO A 76 -7.75 6.58 -19.01
C PRO A 76 -8.88 7.29 -18.27
N VAL A 77 -10.08 6.71 -18.33
CA VAL A 77 -11.20 7.10 -17.47
C VAL A 77 -10.96 6.63 -16.04
N TRP A 78 -10.32 5.47 -15.88
CA TRP A 78 -10.02 4.85 -14.60
C TRP A 78 -8.73 4.03 -14.67
N VAL A 79 -7.98 3.99 -13.57
CA VAL A 79 -6.78 3.19 -13.41
C VAL A 79 -6.87 2.43 -12.09
N ALA A 80 -6.55 1.14 -12.13
CA ALA A 80 -6.61 0.24 -10.99
C ALA A 80 -5.32 -0.56 -10.84
N SER A 81 -5.05 -1.04 -9.63
CA SER A 81 -4.04 -2.07 -9.41
C SER A 81 -4.63 -3.43 -9.77
N ALA A 82 -3.82 -4.32 -10.34
CA ALA A 82 -4.20 -5.73 -10.43
C ALA A 82 -4.33 -6.32 -9.01
N GLY A 83 -5.22 -7.32 -8.86
CA GLY A 83 -5.28 -8.14 -7.66
C GLY A 83 -3.95 -8.84 -7.44
N LEU A 84 -3.34 -8.64 -6.27
CA LEU A 84 -2.05 -9.23 -5.94
C LEU A 84 -2.26 -10.56 -5.21
N SER A 85 -1.53 -11.59 -5.60
CA SER A 85 -1.56 -12.90 -4.91
C SER A 85 -0.90 -12.87 -3.52
N TYR A 86 -0.31 -11.75 -3.13
CA TYR A 86 0.38 -11.56 -1.86
C TYR A 86 -0.55 -10.89 -0.84
N LYS A 87 -0.76 -11.55 0.31
CA LYS A 87 -1.47 -10.96 1.44
C LYS A 87 -0.65 -9.84 2.08
N ASN A 88 -1.34 -8.94 2.80
CA ASN A 88 -0.77 -7.84 3.56
C ASN A 88 -0.03 -6.85 2.64
N VAL A 89 -0.65 -6.49 1.52
CA VAL A 89 -0.11 -5.49 0.58
C VAL A 89 -1.13 -4.39 0.34
N VAL A 90 -0.67 -3.15 0.43
CA VAL A 90 -1.46 -1.95 0.14
C VAL A 90 -0.81 -1.16 -0.98
N THR A 91 -1.59 -0.83 -2.00
CA THR A 91 -1.18 0.04 -3.11
C THR A 91 -1.96 1.35 -3.05
N PHE A 92 -1.24 2.47 -2.93
CA PHE A 92 -1.84 3.81 -3.00
C PHE A 92 -1.81 4.34 -4.44
N MET A 93 -2.94 4.86 -4.91
CA MET A 93 -3.10 5.44 -6.24
C MET A 93 -3.81 6.79 -6.14
N ASP A 94 -3.48 7.74 -7.01
CA ASP A 94 -4.26 9.00 -7.07
C ASP A 94 -5.65 8.72 -7.66
N THR A 95 -6.66 9.48 -7.25
CA THR A 95 -7.97 9.45 -7.90
C THR A 95 -7.91 10.06 -9.31
N ALA A 96 -8.89 9.75 -10.16
CA ALA A 96 -8.99 10.35 -11.49
C ALA A 96 -9.08 11.89 -11.48
N THR A 97 -9.60 12.48 -10.39
CA THR A 97 -9.68 13.93 -10.19
C THR A 97 -8.36 14.53 -9.69
N GLY A 98 -7.45 13.71 -9.15
CA GLY A 98 -6.22 14.15 -8.49
C GLY A 98 -6.43 14.80 -7.11
N GLU A 99 -7.67 14.79 -6.60
CA GLU A 99 -8.04 15.42 -5.32
C GLU A 99 -7.99 14.46 -4.12
N GLY A 100 -7.65 13.19 -4.34
CA GLY A 100 -7.61 12.17 -3.30
C GLY A 100 -6.74 10.97 -3.65
N ILE A 101 -6.72 9.99 -2.73
CA ILE A 101 -5.97 8.74 -2.84
C ILE A 101 -6.93 7.56 -2.67
N GLU A 102 -6.83 6.58 -3.56
CA GLU A 102 -7.42 5.26 -3.42
C GLU A 102 -6.41 4.29 -2.81
N ALA A 103 -6.81 3.55 -1.79
CA ALA A 103 -6.01 2.51 -1.17
C ALA A 103 -6.52 1.12 -1.58
N TRP A 104 -5.73 0.40 -2.36
CA TRP A 104 -6.02 -0.96 -2.81
C TRP A 104 -5.39 -1.97 -1.85
N ILE A 105 -6.22 -2.62 -1.03
CA ILE A 105 -5.78 -3.41 0.12
C ILE A 105 -6.00 -4.90 -0.15
N ASN A 106 -4.94 -5.69 -0.08
CA ASN A 106 -4.97 -7.14 -0.24
C ASN A 106 -4.73 -7.81 1.13
N LEU A 107 -5.77 -8.40 1.70
CA LEU A 107 -5.74 -9.13 2.98
C LEU A 107 -6.34 -10.52 2.82
N ARG A 108 -6.13 -11.39 3.82
CA ARG A 108 -6.90 -12.62 3.93
C ARG A 108 -8.34 -12.28 4.31
N HIS A 109 -9.30 -13.11 3.88
CA HIS A 109 -10.72 -12.90 4.14
C HIS A 109 -11.02 -12.58 5.62
N GLU A 110 -10.52 -13.40 6.55
CA GLU A 110 -10.70 -13.22 8.00
C GLU A 110 -10.11 -11.91 8.57
N ASP A 111 -9.11 -11.35 7.90
CA ASP A 111 -8.47 -10.09 8.28
C ASP A 111 -9.23 -8.92 7.64
N MET A 112 -9.73 -9.09 6.41
CA MET A 112 -10.54 -8.10 5.71
C MET A 112 -11.90 -7.87 6.40
N GLU A 113 -12.58 -8.94 6.82
CA GLU A 113 -13.87 -8.82 7.55
C GLU A 113 -13.75 -7.95 8.81
N LYS A 114 -12.62 -8.09 9.54
CA LYS A 114 -12.34 -7.28 10.72
C LYS A 114 -11.96 -5.85 10.35
N PHE A 115 -11.19 -5.70 9.28
CA PHE A 115 -10.76 -4.40 8.76
C PHE A 115 -11.96 -3.56 8.33
N GLU A 116 -12.91 -4.13 7.58
CA GLU A 116 -14.13 -3.45 7.13
C GLU A 116 -15.08 -3.10 8.29
N ALA A 117 -15.09 -3.89 9.35
CA ALA A 117 -15.92 -3.67 10.53
C ALA A 117 -15.33 -2.63 11.52
N ASP A 118 -14.12 -2.14 11.30
CA ASP A 118 -13.45 -1.20 12.19
C ASP A 118 -14.09 0.21 12.11
N LEU A 119 -14.64 0.67 13.23
CA LEU A 119 -15.36 1.95 13.30
C LEU A 119 -14.43 3.16 13.15
N GLU A 120 -13.19 3.07 13.64
CA GLU A 120 -12.22 4.16 13.51
C GLU A 120 -11.83 4.32 12.03
N LEU A 121 -11.58 3.20 11.34
CA LEU A 121 -11.31 3.22 9.90
C LEU A 121 -12.48 3.81 9.11
N GLN A 122 -13.72 3.42 9.44
CA GLN A 122 -14.91 3.89 8.75
C GLN A 122 -15.09 5.42 8.79
N GLU A 123 -14.54 6.10 9.79
CA GLU A 123 -14.54 7.58 9.86
C GLU A 123 -13.68 8.22 8.77
N PHE A 124 -12.66 7.51 8.27
CA PHE A 124 -11.74 8.01 7.24
C PHE A 124 -12.11 7.57 5.81
N LEU A 125 -13.00 6.60 5.66
CA LEU A 125 -13.42 6.12 4.35
C LEU A 125 -14.40 7.11 3.70
N SER A 126 -14.20 7.40 2.43
CA SER A 126 -15.24 8.04 1.64
C SER A 126 -16.46 7.11 1.60
N LYS A 127 -17.65 7.61 1.94
CA LYS A 127 -18.89 6.84 1.76
C LYS A 127 -19.06 6.56 0.27
N ALA A 128 -18.82 5.32 -0.13
CA ALA A 128 -19.01 4.91 -1.51
C ALA A 128 -20.51 5.01 -1.83
N ASN A 129 -20.88 5.92 -2.74
CA ASN A 129 -22.12 5.75 -3.48
C ASN A 129 -21.87 4.64 -4.51
N GLY A 130 -22.10 3.40 -4.07
CA GLY A 130 -22.31 2.22 -4.92
C GLY A 130 -21.11 1.80 -5.78
N PHE A 131 -20.22 1.00 -5.22
CA PHE A 131 -19.52 -0.05 -5.97
C PHE A 131 -19.48 -1.28 -5.09
N HIS A 132 -20.22 -2.33 -5.47
CA HIS A 132 -20.16 -3.60 -4.76
C HIS A 132 -18.94 -4.37 -5.26
N ASN A 133 -18.29 -5.11 -4.37
CA ASN A 133 -17.16 -6.00 -4.70
C ASN A 133 -17.51 -7.06 -5.77
N SER A 134 -18.79 -7.23 -6.12
CA SER A 134 -19.26 -8.06 -7.24
C SER A 134 -19.00 -7.46 -8.62
N ASP A 135 -18.69 -6.17 -8.72
CA ASP A 135 -18.54 -5.46 -10.00
C ASP A 135 -17.11 -5.54 -10.55
N ILE A 136 -16.18 -6.15 -9.80
CA ILE A 136 -14.78 -6.37 -10.17
C ILE A 136 -14.47 -7.87 -10.17
N VAL A 137 -15.09 -8.61 -11.08
CA VAL A 137 -14.56 -9.88 -11.58
C VAL A 137 -14.82 -9.89 -13.09
N PRO A 138 -13.88 -10.36 -13.94
CA PRO A 138 -14.25 -10.68 -15.32
C PRO A 138 -15.36 -11.73 -15.39
#